data_AF-A0A820LHE9-F1
#
_entry.id   AF-A0A820LHE9-F1
#
_cell.length_a   1.000
_cell.length_b   1.000
_cell.length_c   1.000
_cell.angle_alpha   90.00
_cell.angle_beta   90.00
_cell.angle_gamma   90.00
#
_symmetry.space_group_name_H-M   'P 1'
#
loop_
_entity.id
_entity.type
_entity.pdbx_description
1 polymer ?
#
loop_
_entity_poly.entity_id
_entity_poly.type
_entity_poly.pdbx_seq_one_letter_code
_entity_poly.pdbx_strand_id
1 'polypeptide(L)'
;ALSQQNTVITLDFYSLITAIATTYKISVITSNEFGSGTNANVYIIIFGENNDTGKVPLVTSKTYSDPFDRDHTDVFEIEAMDIGEPKKIKIGHDDSGFRPDWLLER
;
A
#
# COMPACT_ATOMS: atom_id res chain seq x y z
N ALA A 1 -28.61 41.30 35.93
CA ALA A 1 -28.75 40.25 34.90
C ALA A 1 -27.39 39.61 34.68
N LEU A 2 -27.35 38.27 34.57
CA LEU A 2 -26.14 37.46 34.65
C LEU A 2 -25.08 37.85 33.60
N SER A 3 -23.83 37.92 34.06
CA SER A 3 -22.65 38.16 33.23
C SER A 3 -22.49 37.00 32.24
N GLN A 4 -22.36 37.30 30.94
CA GLN A 4 -21.92 36.30 29.97
C GLN A 4 -20.44 36.07 30.20
N GLN A 5 -20.07 34.86 30.63
CA GLN A 5 -18.68 34.43 30.60
C GLN A 5 -18.40 33.93 29.19
N ASN A 6 -17.50 34.60 28.47
CA ASN A 6 -16.96 34.09 27.23
C ASN A 6 -16.03 32.92 27.58
N THR A 7 -16.50 31.69 27.38
CA THR A 7 -15.65 30.49 27.45
C THR A 7 -14.86 30.38 26.15
N VAL A 8 -13.54 30.52 26.23
CA VAL A 8 -12.63 30.13 25.14
C VAL A 8 -12.44 28.61 25.26
N ILE A 9 -12.87 27.85 24.25
CA ILE A 9 -12.58 26.42 24.15
C ILE A 9 -11.21 26.30 23.49
N THR A 10 -10.18 25.96 24.27
CA THR A 10 -8.89 25.57 23.72
C THR A 10 -8.97 24.09 23.34
N LEU A 11 -8.77 23.77 22.06
CA LEU A 11 -8.61 22.38 21.61
C LEU A 11 -7.12 22.07 21.55
N ASP A 12 -6.61 21.37 22.56
CA ASP A 12 -5.23 20.89 22.54
C ASP A 12 -5.13 19.64 21.65
N PHE A 13 -4.92 19.85 20.35
CA PHE A 13 -4.58 18.76 19.43
C PHE A 13 -3.09 18.44 19.56
N TYR A 14 -2.74 17.53 20.48
CA TYR A 14 -1.41 16.94 20.48
C TYR A 14 -1.30 15.88 19.38
N SER A 15 -0.89 16.28 18.17
CA SER A 15 -0.19 15.34 17.29
C SER A 15 1.29 15.36 17.64
N LEU A 16 1.67 14.69 18.74
CA LEU A 16 3.06 14.62 19.19
C LEU A 16 3.80 13.35 18.77
N ILE A 17 3.17 12.49 17.98
CA ILE A 17 3.88 11.43 17.28
C ILE A 17 3.91 11.87 15.82
N THR A 18 5.07 12.32 15.35
CA THR A 18 5.33 12.30 13.90
C THR A 18 5.01 10.87 13.48
N ALA A 19 3.95 10.64 12.71
CA ALA A 19 3.75 9.34 12.11
C ALA A 19 5.01 9.08 11.29
N ILE A 20 5.90 8.23 11.80
CA ILE A 20 7.14 7.90 11.12
C ILE A 20 6.69 7.12 9.90
N ALA A 21 6.76 7.75 8.73
CA ALA A 21 6.50 7.07 7.48
C ALA A 21 7.75 6.25 7.14
N THR A 22 7.52 4.99 6.80
CA THR A 22 8.56 4.08 6.31
C THR A 22 8.32 3.82 4.84
N THR A 23 9.38 3.93 4.04
CA THR A 23 9.36 3.59 2.62
C THR A 23 9.70 2.12 2.45
N TYR A 24 8.86 1.38 1.75
CA TYR A 24 9.07 -0.02 1.40
C TYR A 24 9.35 -0.15 -0.09
N LYS A 25 10.43 -0.84 -0.43
CA LYS A 25 10.72 -1.28 -1.79
C LYS A 25 10.12 -2.67 -2.00
N ILE A 26 9.14 -2.77 -2.88
CA ILE A 26 8.43 -4.01 -3.20
C ILE A 26 8.87 -4.47 -4.58
N SER A 27 9.30 -5.72 -4.70
CA SER A 27 9.56 -6.37 -5.98
C SER A 27 8.48 -7.42 -6.20
N VAL A 28 7.79 -7.36 -7.32
CA VAL A 28 6.73 -8.30 -7.71
C VAL A 28 7.19 -9.01 -8.97
N ILE A 29 7.22 -10.34 -8.94
CA ILE A 29 7.60 -11.17 -10.09
C ILE A 29 6.36 -11.86 -10.62
N THR A 30 5.99 -11.55 -11.86
CA THR A 30 4.91 -12.24 -12.56
C THR A 30 5.50 -13.42 -13.33
N SER A 31 4.87 -14.59 -13.21
CA SER A 31 5.36 -15.84 -13.82
C SER A 31 5.58 -15.69 -15.34
N ASN A 32 6.45 -16.51 -15.92
CA ASN A 32 6.64 -16.63 -17.36
C ASN A 32 5.67 -17.64 -18.03
N GLU A 33 4.57 -18.00 -17.38
CA GLU A 33 3.54 -18.83 -17.99
C GLU A 33 2.65 -18.04 -18.95
N PHE A 34 2.06 -18.72 -19.94
CA PHE A 34 1.15 -18.06 -20.87
C PHE A 34 -0.09 -17.54 -20.14
N GLY A 35 -0.38 -16.24 -20.29
CA GLY A 35 -1.53 -15.60 -19.64
C GLY A 35 -1.33 -15.26 -18.17
N SER A 36 -0.09 -15.29 -17.66
CA SER A 36 0.22 -15.01 -16.25
C SER A 36 0.07 -13.54 -15.85
N GLY A 37 0.13 -12.60 -16.80
CA GLY A 37 0.02 -11.17 -16.53
C GLY A 37 -1.41 -10.69 -16.34
N THR A 38 -1.58 -9.56 -15.65
CA THR A 38 -2.89 -9.01 -15.28
C THR A 38 -3.05 -7.54 -15.66
N ASN A 39 -4.28 -7.12 -15.96
CA ASN A 39 -4.65 -5.70 -16.06
C ASN A 39 -5.58 -5.25 -14.92
N ALA A 40 -5.74 -6.08 -13.89
CA ALA A 40 -6.49 -5.72 -12.68
C ALA A 40 -5.67 -4.76 -11.80
N ASN A 41 -6.35 -4.04 -10.90
CA ASN A 41 -5.66 -3.16 -9.96
C ASN A 41 -5.06 -4.00 -8.82
N VAL A 42 -3.74 -4.11 -8.79
CA VAL A 42 -3.01 -4.85 -7.76
C VAL A 42 -2.78 -3.97 -6.52
N TYR A 43 -2.93 -4.57 -5.35
CA TYR A 43 -2.64 -3.94 -4.05
C TYR A 43 -1.83 -4.88 -3.15
N ILE A 44 -1.10 -4.28 -2.21
CA ILE A 44 -0.38 -4.99 -1.15
C ILE A 44 -0.87 -4.53 0.23
N ILE A 45 -0.78 -5.42 1.21
CA ILE A 45 -0.89 -5.14 2.64
C ILE A 45 0.35 -5.74 3.30
N ILE A 46 1.10 -4.93 4.04
CA ILE A 46 2.24 -5.39 4.84
C ILE A 46 1.80 -5.41 6.30
N PHE A 47 1.92 -6.56 6.94
CA PHE A 47 1.62 -6.77 8.35
C PHE A 47 2.91 -6.75 9.14
N GLY A 48 3.00 -5.87 10.12
CA GLY A 48 4.14 -5.77 11.05
C GLY A 48 3.76 -6.16 12.47
N GLU A 49 4.68 -5.91 13.39
CA GLU A 49 4.50 -6.18 14.82
C GLU A 49 3.37 -5.35 15.46
N ASN A 50 3.25 -4.08 15.05
CA ASN A 50 2.36 -3.12 15.71
C ASN A 50 1.04 -2.91 14.97
N ASN A 51 1.05 -2.98 13.62
CA ASN A 51 -0.11 -2.71 12.77
C ASN A 51 0.09 -3.27 11.35
N ASP A 52 -0.83 -2.96 10.43
CA ASP A 52 -0.67 -3.15 8.99
C ASP A 52 -0.76 -1.84 8.20
N THR A 53 -0.28 -1.86 6.96
CA THR A 53 -0.27 -0.69 6.07
C THR A 53 -1.64 -0.32 5.50
N GLY A 54 -2.67 -1.12 5.75
CA GLY A 54 -3.87 -1.15 4.91
C GLY A 54 -3.57 -1.61 3.49
N LYS A 55 -4.60 -1.56 2.63
CA LYS A 55 -4.45 -1.80 1.19
C LYS A 55 -3.74 -0.62 0.54
N VAL A 56 -2.53 -0.85 0.04
CA VAL A 56 -1.76 0.11 -0.73
C VAL A 56 -1.77 -0.32 -2.20
N PRO A 57 -2.34 0.49 -3.12
CA PRO A 57 -2.30 0.20 -4.55
C PRO A 57 -0.87 0.26 -5.10
N LEU A 58 -0.53 -0.70 -5.97
CA LEU A 58 0.75 -0.75 -6.67
C LEU A 58 0.56 -0.20 -8.10
N VAL A 59 0.64 1.12 -8.24
CA VAL A 59 0.26 1.82 -9.50
C VAL A 59 1.47 2.12 -10.38
N THR A 60 2.52 2.70 -9.79
CA THR A 60 3.67 3.20 -10.56
C THR A 60 4.88 2.32 -10.32
N SER A 61 5.13 1.39 -11.24
CA SER A 61 6.36 0.61 -11.27
C SER A 61 7.53 1.50 -11.70
N LYS A 62 8.71 1.24 -11.12
CA LYS A 62 9.98 1.90 -11.44
C LYS A 62 10.70 1.20 -12.60
N THR A 63 10.28 0.01 -12.99
CA THR A 63 10.93 -0.81 -14.03
C THR A 63 10.17 -0.81 -15.35
N TYR A 64 8.83 -0.91 -15.31
CA TYR A 64 7.97 -0.91 -16.49
C TYR A 64 6.83 0.10 -16.34
N SER A 65 6.38 0.69 -17.45
CA SER A 65 5.23 1.61 -17.45
C SER A 65 3.89 0.89 -17.37
N ASP A 66 3.85 -0.36 -17.83
CA ASP A 66 2.70 -1.26 -17.71
C ASP A 66 3.13 -2.44 -16.81
N PRO A 67 2.75 -2.42 -15.53
CA PRO A 67 3.21 -3.41 -14.56
C PRO A 67 2.40 -4.71 -14.63
N PHE A 68 2.94 -5.76 -14.02
CA PHE A 68 2.32 -7.08 -13.88
C PHE A 68 2.11 -7.84 -15.19
N ASP A 69 2.90 -7.53 -16.20
CA ASP A 69 2.98 -8.30 -17.43
C ASP A 69 3.76 -9.61 -17.21
N ARG A 70 3.51 -10.60 -18.07
CA ARG A 70 4.21 -11.89 -18.04
C ARG A 70 5.73 -11.69 -18.04
N ASP A 71 6.45 -12.43 -17.21
CA ASP A 71 7.93 -12.41 -17.11
C ASP A 71 8.50 -11.04 -16.66
N HIS A 72 7.66 -10.13 -16.15
CA HIS A 72 8.12 -8.88 -15.57
C HIS A 72 8.52 -9.03 -14.10
N THR A 73 9.58 -8.31 -13.75
CA THR A 73 9.90 -7.96 -12.37
C THR A 73 9.61 -6.47 -12.17
N ASP A 74 8.50 -6.18 -11.50
CA ASP A 74 8.03 -4.84 -11.22
C ASP A 74 8.51 -4.35 -9.86
N VAL A 75 9.11 -3.17 -9.81
CA VAL A 75 9.61 -2.57 -8.55
C VAL A 75 8.78 -1.36 -8.18
N PHE A 76 8.23 -1.36 -6.98
CA PHE A 76 7.45 -0.26 -6.42
C PHE A 76 8.12 0.31 -5.19
N GLU A 77 7.87 1.60 -4.94
CA GLU A 77 8.16 2.26 -3.67
C GLU A 77 6.84 2.74 -3.10
N ILE A 78 6.52 2.28 -1.88
CA ILE A 78 5.33 2.73 -1.17
C ILE A 78 5.73 3.36 0.16
N GLU A 79 5.04 4.40 0.57
CA GLU A 79 5.18 4.99 1.90
C GLU A 79 3.97 4.59 2.74
N ALA A 80 4.22 4.10 3.95
CA ALA A 80 3.17 3.76 4.90
C ALA A 80 3.61 4.12 6.32
N MET A 81 2.66 4.16 7.25
CA MET A 81 2.98 4.32 8.67
C MET A 81 3.90 3.19 9.14
N ASP A 82 4.79 3.49 10.08
CA ASP A 82 5.63 2.49 10.74
C ASP A 82 4.77 1.39 11.38
N ILE A 83 4.92 0.17 10.85
CA ILE A 83 4.23 -1.03 11.32
C ILE A 83 5.08 -1.85 12.32
N GLY A 84 6.26 -1.36 12.71
CA GLY A 84 7.29 -2.14 13.38
C GLY A 84 7.98 -3.12 12.43
N GLU A 85 8.52 -4.22 12.96
CA GLU A 85 9.19 -5.24 12.13
C GLU A 85 8.19 -5.95 11.19
N PRO A 86 8.39 -5.94 9.86
CA PRO A 86 7.50 -6.63 8.93
C PRO A 86 7.52 -8.16 9.14
N LYS A 87 6.33 -8.78 9.18
CA LYS A 87 6.17 -10.21 9.45
C LYS A 87 5.54 -10.98 8.28
N LYS A 88 4.65 -10.33 7.54
CA LYS A 88 3.88 -10.97 6.47
C LYS A 88 3.45 -9.94 5.42
N ILE A 89 3.28 -10.40 4.19
CA ILE A 89 2.59 -9.64 3.14
C ILE A 89 1.32 -10.36 2.69
N LYS A 90 0.34 -9.60 2.22
CA LYS A 90 -0.75 -10.08 1.38
C LYS A 90 -0.76 -9.21 0.13
N ILE A 91 -0.78 -9.85 -1.02
CA ILE A 91 -0.95 -9.19 -2.31
C ILE A 91 -2.21 -9.74 -2.98
N GLY A 92 -2.91 -8.91 -3.73
CA GLY A 92 -4.13 -9.30 -4.41
C GLY A 92 -4.54 -8.26 -5.43
N HIS A 93 -5.62 -8.53 -6.14
CA HIS A 93 -6.18 -7.66 -7.16
C HIS A 93 -7.71 -7.55 -6.99
N ASP A 94 -8.36 -6.73 -7.80
CA ASP A 94 -9.79 -6.41 -7.73
C ASP A 94 -10.63 -7.03 -8.85
N ASP A 95 -10.09 -8.03 -9.55
CA ASP A 95 -10.70 -8.73 -10.68
C ASP A 95 -11.19 -7.82 -11.84
N SER A 96 -10.67 -6.60 -11.95
CA SER A 96 -11.02 -5.67 -13.02
C SER A 96 -10.17 -5.88 -14.29
N GLY A 97 -10.56 -5.21 -15.38
CA GLY A 97 -9.82 -5.24 -16.65
C GLY A 97 -10.16 -6.41 -17.56
N PHE A 98 -9.45 -6.51 -18.69
CA PHE A 98 -9.70 -7.53 -19.73
C PHE A 98 -9.07 -8.90 -19.41
N ARG A 99 -8.01 -8.89 -18.59
CA ARG A 99 -7.26 -10.07 -18.15
C ARG A 99 -7.07 -10.00 -16.63
N PRO A 100 -8.12 -10.32 -15.85
CA PRO A 100 -8.06 -10.18 -14.40
C PRO A 100 -7.28 -11.31 -13.73
N ASP A 101 -7.16 -12.47 -14.41
CA ASP A 101 -6.33 -13.58 -13.96
C ASP A 101 -4.89 -13.10 -13.75
N TRP A 102 -4.23 -13.68 -12.74
CA TRP A 102 -2.86 -13.33 -12.44
C TRP A 102 -2.13 -14.54 -11.83
N LEU A 103 -0.98 -14.86 -12.39
CA LEU A 103 -0.07 -15.84 -11.81
C LEU A 103 1.16 -15.13 -11.26
N LEU A 104 1.04 -14.73 -10.00
CA LEU A 104 2.15 -14.24 -9.19
C LEU A 104 3.15 -15.36 -8.93
N GLU A 105 4.44 -15.09 -9.18
CA GLU A 105 5.54 -15.99 -8.84
C GLU A 105 6.14 -15.67 -7.46
N ARG A 106 6.43 -14.39 -7.18
CA ARG A 106 7.08 -13.95 -5.94
C ARG A 106 6.77 -12.51 -5.57
#